data_AF-A0A2Z6MYQ8-F1
#
_entry.id   AF-A0A2Z6MYQ8-F1
#
_cell.length_a   1.000
_cell.length_b   1.000
_cell.length_c   1.000
_cell.angle_alpha   90.00
_cell.angle_beta   90.00
_cell.angle_gamma   90.00
#
_symmetry.space_group_name_H-M   'P 1'
#
loop_
_entity.id
_entity.type
_entity.pdbx_description
1 polymer ?
#
loop_
_entity_poly.entity_id
_entity_poly.type
_entity_poly.pdbx_seq_one_letter_code
_entity_poly.pdbx_strand_id
1 'polypeptide(L)' 'MIFLTSFLGLTNGYLTVCVMTVAPRGYKSPEQNALGNLLVLCLLVGIFAGAVLD' A
#
# COMPACT_ATOMS: atom_id res chain seq x y z
N MET A 1 -6.39 23.75 4.26
CA MET A 1 -6.95 22.38 4.35
C MET A 1 -6.80 21.61 3.05
N ILE A 2 -7.26 22.14 1.91
CA ILE A 2 -7.21 21.45 0.60
C ILE A 2 -5.80 21.01 0.18
N PHE A 3 -4.77 21.83 0.39
CA PHE A 3 -3.40 21.43 0.05
C PHE A 3 -2.91 20.22 0.85
N LEU A 4 -3.20 20.19 2.16
CA LEU A 4 -2.80 19.10 3.05
C LEU A 4 -3.53 17.80 2.71
N THR A 5 -4.84 17.85 2.49
CA THR A 5 -5.63 16.67 2.10
C THR A 5 -5.26 16.14 0.72
N SER A 6 -4.97 17.02 -0.25
CA SER A 6 -4.45 16.60 -1.56
C SER A 6 -3.07 15.95 -1.45
N PHE A 7 -2.18 16.51 -0.63
CA PHE A 7 -0.85 15.93 -0.39
C PHE A 7 -0.94 14.58 0.32
N LEU A 8 -1.77 14.47 1.36
CA LEU A 8 -2.02 13.20 2.05
C LEU A 8 -2.64 12.15 1.12
N GLY A 9 -3.60 12.55 0.27
CA GLY A 9 -4.24 11.65 -0.69
C GLY A 9 -3.26 11.15 -1.76
N LEU A 10 -2.36 12.01 -2.22
CA LEU A 10 -1.31 11.63 -3.16
C LEU A 10 -0.31 10.65 -2.52
N THR A 11 0.20 10.96 -1.33
CA THR A 11 1.21 10.10 -0.68
C THR A 11 0.65 8.79 -0.17
N ASN A 12 -0.58 8.74 0.33
CA ASN A 12 -1.19 7.51 0.83
C ASN A 12 -1.86 6.68 -0.26
N GLY A 13 -2.45 7.32 -1.29
CA GLY A 13 -3.15 6.62 -2.37
C GLY A 13 -2.22 6.26 -3.53
N TYR A 14 -1.58 7.26 -4.14
CA TYR A 14 -0.80 7.06 -5.38
C TYR A 14 0.48 6.26 -5.13
N LEU A 15 1.25 6.59 -4.09
CA LEU A 15 2.49 5.85 -3.79
C LEU A 15 2.20 4.40 -3.39
N THR A 16 1.14 4.16 -2.62
CA THR A 16 0.68 2.80 -2.27
C THR A 16 0.39 1.97 -3.52
N VAL A 17 -0.36 2.52 -4.48
CA VAL A 17 -0.67 1.81 -5.73
C VAL A 17 0.60 1.58 -6.56
N CYS A 18 1.51 2.55 -6.64
CA CYS A 18 2.80 2.35 -7.30
C CYS A 18 3.59 1.19 -6.66
N VAL A 19 3.65 1.12 -5.33
CA VAL A 19 4.34 0.02 -4.63
C VAL A 19 3.65 -1.32 -4.89
N MET A 20 2.31 -1.39 -4.85
CA MET A 20 1.54 -2.60 -5.13
C MET A 20 1.68 -3.10 -6.56
N THR A 21 1.89 -2.21 -7.53
CA THR A 21 1.97 -2.56 -8.94
C THR A 21 3.40 -2.83 -9.42
N VAL A 22 4.41 -2.22 -8.78
CA VAL A 22 5.82 -2.34 -9.17
C VAL A 22 6.56 -3.42 -8.37
N ALA A 23 6.30 -3.57 -7.07
CA ALA A 23 6.97 -4.57 -6.23
C ALA A 23 6.82 -6.03 -6.72
N PRO A 24 5.68 -6.49 -7.26
CA PRO A 24 5.56 -7.86 -7.79
C PRO A 24 6.21 -8.04 -9.17
N ARG A 25 6.61 -6.98 -9.88
CA ARG A 25 7.17 -7.12 -11.24
C ARG A 25 8.54 -7.79 -11.18
N GLY A 26 8.73 -8.83 -11.99
CA GLY A 26 10.00 -9.56 -12.12
C GLY A 26 10.12 -10.82 -11.28
N TYR A 27 9.12 -11.15 -10.45
CA TYR A 27 9.05 -12.41 -9.70
C TYR A 27 8.36 -13.52 -10.50
N LYS A 28 8.67 -14.78 -10.17
CA LYS A 28 7.98 -15.94 -10.74
C LYS A 28 6.53 -15.95 -10.28
N SER A 29 5.59 -16.38 -11.13
CA SER A 29 4.13 -16.36 -10.86
C SER A 29 3.70 -16.80 -9.44
N PRO A 30 4.21 -17.92 -8.87
CA PRO A 30 3.89 -18.30 -7.49
C PRO A 30 4.47 -17.36 -6.41
N GLU A 31 5.69 -16.86 -6.59
CA GLU A 31 6.32 -15.90 -5.67
C GLU A 31 5.64 -14.52 -5.74
N GLN A 32 5.22 -14.14 -6.94
CA GLN A 32 4.51 -12.89 -7.19
C GLN A 32 3.15 -12.84 -6.45
N ASN A 33 2.46 -13.98 -6.38
CA ASN A 33 1.23 -14.11 -5.59
C ASN A 33 1.48 -14.01 -4.08
N ALA A 34 2.55 -14.66 -3.58
CA ALA A 34 2.93 -14.57 -2.17
C ALA A 34 3.32 -13.15 -1.75
N LEU A 35 4.11 -12.45 -2.59
CA LEU A 35 4.48 -11.05 -2.38
C LEU A 35 3.25 -10.13 -2.44
N GLY A 36 2.32 -10.38 -3.36
CA GLY A 36 1.05 -9.66 -3.43
C GLY A 36 0.25 -9.78 -2.12
N ASN A 37 0.07 -11.01 -1.61
CA ASN A 37 -0.61 -11.23 -0.34
C ASN A 37 0.09 -10.56 0.85
N LEU A 38 1.42 -10.55 0.89
CA LEU A 38 2.19 -9.90 1.95
C LEU A 38 2.06 -8.37 1.91
N LEU A 39 2.02 -7.78 0.72
CA LEU A 39 1.76 -6.35 0.55
C LEU A 39 0.37 -5.97 1.02
N VAL A 40 -0.64 -6.77 0.68
CA VAL A 40 -2.03 -6.58 1.14
C VAL A 40 -2.12 -6.70 2.66
N LEU A 41 -1.43 -7.68 3.26
CA LEU A 41 -1.33 -7.82 4.72
C LEU A 41 -0.75 -6.56 5.36
N CYS A 42 0.34 -6.03 4.82
CA CYS A 42 0.99 -4.82 5.33
C CYS A 42 0.04 -3.60 5.28
N LEU A 43 -0.71 -3.47 4.19
CA LEU A 43 -1.72 -2.41 4.03
C LEU A 43 -2.87 -2.56 5.05
N LEU A 44 -3.37 -3.77 5.26
CA LEU A 44 -4.43 -4.04 6.23
C LEU A 44 -3.99 -3.72 7.67
N VAL A 45 -2.77 -4.13 8.03
CA VAL A 45 -2.17 -3.87 9.35
C VAL A 45 -1.95 -2.37 9.55
N GLY A 46 -1.47 -1.66 8.52
CA GLY A 46 -1.31 -0.20 8.59
C GLY A 46 -2.62 0.55 8.82
N ILE A 47 -3.70 0.16 8.12
CA ILE A 47 -5.04 0.74 8.31
C ILE A 47 -5.56 0.41 9.72
N PHE A 48 -5.43 -0.83 10.17
CA PHE A 48 -5.88 -1.24 11.50
C PHE A 48 -5.11 -0.52 12.60
N ALA A 49 -3.78 -0.44 12.50
CA ALA A 49 -2.96 0.32 13.44
C ALA A 49 -3.34 1.80 13.45
N GLY A 50 -3.60 2.40 12.28
CA GLY A 50 -4.10 3.76 12.17
C GLY A 50 -5.43 3.95 12.91
N ALA A 51 -6.38 3.02 12.77
CA ALA A 51 -7.67 3.08 13.45
C ALA A 51 -7.60 2.82 14.96
N VAL A 52 -6.58 2.11 15.45
CA VAL A 52 -6.34 1.88 16.89
C VAL A 52 -5.60 3.07 17.53
N LEU A 53 -4.80 3.79 16.75
CA LEU A 53 -4.00 4.91 17.21
C LEU A 53 -4.71 6.27 17.05
N ASP A 54 -5.83 6.31 16.31
CA ASP A 54 -6.79 7.42 16.22
C ASP A 54 -7.66 7.51 17.48
#